data_AF-N6TTR5-F1
#
_entry.id   AF-N6TTR5-F1
#
_cell.length_a   1.000
_cell.length_b   1.000
_cell.length_c   1.000
_cell.angle_alpha   90.00
_cell.angle_beta   90.00
_cell.angle_gamma   90.00
#
_symmetry.space_group_name_H-M   'P 1'
#
loop_
_entity.id
_entity.type
_entity.pdbx_description
1 polymer ?
#
loop_
_entity_poly.entity_id
_entity_poly.type
_entity_poly.pdbx_seq_one_letter_code
_entity_poly.pdbx_strand_id
1 'polypeptide(L)'
;MLIRGWNQAGWMEQPRRVGDRIGRLIEAEPGSVVVGDTLSIKVYQALASVLEMDPKRSVVLSDTGNFPSDLYIADGLLRTRGNATAGLNKSEAQNTLARALFFNRLGELRDRTCESQFYRASGLNLLLNAIVYWNTLYLEPAFAELNREGVPTPPDVIKHITPLGWQHISLTGDYIWTPTDGADLRPLRQENSILAA
;
A
#
# COMPACT_ATOMS: atom_id res chain seq x y z
N MET A 1 5.23 22.99 -37.17
CA MET A 1 5.40 21.57 -36.78
C MET A 1 6.14 21.55 -35.45
N LEU A 2 5.40 21.45 -34.33
CA LEU A 2 6.01 21.36 -32.99
C LEU A 2 6.79 20.02 -32.91
N ILE A 3 7.88 20.01 -32.14
CA ILE A 3 8.65 18.82 -31.74
C ILE A 3 9.74 18.24 -32.70
N ARG A 4 10.48 19.05 -33.48
CA ARG A 4 11.66 18.54 -34.26
C ARG A 4 12.72 17.86 -33.38
N GLY A 5 12.98 18.41 -32.18
CA GLY A 5 14.04 17.91 -31.29
C GLY A 5 13.81 16.48 -30.80
N TRP A 6 12.57 16.08 -30.50
CA TRP A 6 12.30 14.73 -29.98
C TRP A 6 12.41 13.67 -31.08
N ASN A 7 12.01 14.02 -32.31
CA ASN A 7 12.11 13.13 -33.46
C ASN A 7 13.57 12.98 -33.92
N GLN A 8 14.33 14.07 -33.99
CA GLN A 8 15.75 14.03 -34.38
C GLN A 8 16.60 13.28 -33.36
N ALA A 9 16.32 13.42 -32.06
CA ALA A 9 17.03 12.69 -31.01
C ALA A 9 16.45 11.28 -30.74
N GLY A 10 15.41 10.86 -31.48
CA GLY A 10 14.82 9.53 -31.40
C GLY A 10 14.31 9.17 -30.00
N TRP A 11 13.77 10.15 -29.26
CA TRP A 11 13.37 9.97 -27.85
C TRP A 11 12.32 8.87 -27.67
N MET A 12 11.38 8.72 -28.61
CA MET A 12 10.35 7.68 -28.56
C MET A 12 10.93 6.26 -28.66
N GLU A 13 12.09 6.08 -29.29
CA GLU A 13 12.75 4.77 -29.45
C GLU A 13 13.71 4.45 -28.29
N GLN A 14 14.01 5.42 -27.42
CA GLN A 14 14.94 5.21 -26.31
C GLN A 14 14.47 4.11 -25.35
N PRO A 15 13.20 4.05 -24.91
CA PRO A 15 12.77 3.03 -23.95
C PRO A 15 12.88 1.60 -24.49
N ARG A 16 12.66 1.41 -25.81
CA ARG A 16 12.90 0.13 -26.51
C ARG A 16 14.38 -0.18 -26.60
N ARG A 17 15.21 0.78 -27.01
CA ARG A 17 16.68 0.58 -27.09
C ARG A 17 17.31 0.22 -25.75
N VAL A 18 16.87 0.83 -24.65
CA VAL A 18 17.31 0.44 -23.31
C VAL A 18 16.73 -0.93 -22.93
N GLY A 19 15.46 -1.17 -23.28
CA GLY A 19 14.79 -2.45 -23.10
C GLY A 19 15.55 -3.62 -23.74
N ASP A 20 15.97 -3.51 -24.99
CA ASP A 20 16.77 -4.53 -25.69
C ASP A 20 18.11 -4.81 -25.00
N ARG A 21 18.72 -3.79 -24.39
CA ARG A 21 19.96 -3.97 -23.64
C ARG A 21 19.72 -4.77 -22.36
N ILE A 22 18.63 -4.49 -21.65
CA ILE A 22 18.22 -5.23 -20.45
C ILE A 22 17.75 -6.64 -20.80
N GLY A 23 16.98 -6.79 -21.88
CA GLY A 23 16.46 -8.07 -22.37
C GLY A 23 17.54 -9.11 -22.57
N ARG A 24 18.71 -8.70 -23.11
CA ARG A 24 19.88 -9.58 -23.23
C ARG A 24 20.41 -10.11 -21.88
N LEU A 25 20.25 -9.37 -20.79
CA LEU A 25 20.70 -9.78 -19.45
C LEU A 25 19.72 -10.77 -18.80
N ILE A 26 18.45 -10.74 -19.19
CA ILE A 26 17.39 -11.60 -18.66
C ILE A 26 16.93 -12.66 -19.66
N GLU A 27 17.73 -12.89 -20.72
CA GLU A 27 17.46 -13.86 -21.79
C GLU A 27 16.10 -13.70 -22.49
N ALA A 28 15.60 -12.47 -22.56
CA ALA A 28 14.36 -12.15 -23.27
C ALA A 28 14.58 -11.98 -24.79
N GLU A 29 13.56 -12.31 -25.59
CA GLU A 29 13.59 -12.16 -27.05
C GLU A 29 13.83 -10.68 -27.46
N PRO A 30 14.60 -10.40 -28.53
CA PRO A 30 14.78 -9.03 -29.02
C PRO A 30 13.44 -8.31 -29.27
N GLY A 31 13.31 -7.07 -28.82
CA GLY A 31 12.09 -6.28 -28.97
C GLY A 31 10.96 -6.62 -28.00
N SER A 32 11.11 -7.65 -27.14
CA SER A 32 10.09 -8.06 -26.16
C SER A 32 10.14 -7.29 -24.83
N VAL A 33 11.22 -6.53 -24.59
CA VAL A 33 11.42 -5.75 -23.36
C VAL A 33 11.37 -4.26 -23.69
N VAL A 34 10.59 -3.51 -22.92
CA VAL A 34 10.52 -2.06 -22.99
C VAL A 34 10.68 -1.46 -21.60
N VAL A 35 11.59 -0.50 -21.45
CA VAL A 35 11.67 0.28 -20.22
C VAL A 35 10.47 1.23 -20.20
N GLY A 36 9.88 1.42 -19.03
CA GLY A 36 8.75 2.33 -18.90
C GLY A 36 8.62 2.86 -17.50
N ASP A 37 7.38 3.16 -17.13
CA ASP A 37 7.01 3.74 -15.84
C ASP A 37 7.31 2.81 -14.65
N THR A 38 6.74 3.12 -13.49
CA THR A 38 6.91 2.32 -12.28
C THR A 38 6.42 0.88 -12.45
N LEU A 39 6.97 -0.02 -11.65
CA LEU A 39 6.61 -1.44 -11.66
C LEU A 39 5.09 -1.64 -11.46
N SER A 40 4.48 -0.88 -10.54
CA SER A 40 3.05 -0.95 -10.26
C SER A 40 2.17 -0.60 -11.47
N ILE A 41 2.58 0.38 -12.28
CA ILE A 41 1.88 0.72 -13.54
C ILE A 41 2.01 -0.44 -14.54
N LYS A 42 3.17 -1.09 -14.61
CA LYS A 42 3.38 -2.23 -15.51
C LYS A 42 2.59 -3.47 -15.09
N VAL A 43 2.48 -3.73 -13.79
CA VAL A 43 1.60 -4.78 -13.25
C VAL A 43 0.15 -4.49 -13.61
N TYR A 44 -0.33 -3.25 -13.41
CA TYR A 44 -1.68 -2.86 -13.81
C TYR A 44 -1.92 -3.08 -15.32
N GLN A 45 -1.03 -2.56 -16.17
CA GLN A 45 -1.15 -2.64 -17.63
C GLN A 45 -1.16 -4.10 -18.11
N ALA A 46 -0.28 -4.93 -17.56
CA ALA A 46 -0.22 -6.35 -17.90
C ALA A 46 -1.51 -7.08 -17.53
N LEU A 47 -1.98 -6.92 -16.28
CA LEU A 47 -3.21 -7.56 -15.81
C LEU A 47 -4.43 -7.05 -16.60
N ALA A 48 -4.56 -5.74 -16.80
CA ALA A 48 -5.70 -5.15 -17.52
C ALA A 48 -5.76 -5.62 -18.97
N SER A 49 -4.61 -5.66 -19.65
CA SER A 49 -4.52 -6.11 -21.05
C SER A 49 -4.89 -7.59 -21.18
N VAL A 50 -4.35 -8.45 -20.31
CA VAL A 50 -4.65 -9.89 -20.34
C VAL A 50 -6.12 -10.16 -20.08
N LEU A 51 -6.72 -9.49 -19.09
CA LEU A 51 -8.14 -9.63 -18.77
C LEU A 51 -9.05 -9.02 -19.87
N GLU A 52 -8.57 -8.07 -20.66
CA GLU A 52 -9.29 -7.55 -21.86
C GLU A 52 -9.18 -8.50 -23.05
N MET A 53 -8.03 -9.16 -23.23
CA MET A 53 -7.79 -10.07 -24.34
C MET A 53 -8.69 -11.31 -24.29
N ASP A 54 -9.00 -11.83 -23.10
CA ASP A 54 -9.90 -12.95 -22.92
C ASP A 54 -10.90 -12.70 -21.77
N PRO A 55 -12.08 -12.13 -22.08
CA PRO A 55 -13.10 -11.82 -21.07
C PRO A 55 -13.65 -13.04 -20.31
N LYS A 56 -13.39 -14.27 -20.80
CA LYS A 56 -13.79 -15.50 -20.10
C LYS A 56 -12.86 -15.84 -18.95
N ARG A 57 -11.65 -15.26 -18.92
CA ARG A 57 -10.68 -15.43 -17.83
C ARG A 57 -10.83 -14.28 -16.84
N SER A 58 -11.44 -14.56 -15.69
CA SER A 58 -11.71 -13.57 -14.64
C SER A 58 -10.88 -13.80 -13.36
N VAL A 59 -10.10 -14.86 -13.30
CA VAL A 59 -9.33 -15.25 -12.10
C VAL A 59 -7.88 -14.86 -12.28
N VAL A 60 -7.36 -14.07 -11.33
CA VAL A 60 -5.93 -13.74 -11.21
C VAL A 60 -5.36 -14.49 -10.02
N LEU A 61 -4.35 -15.32 -10.26
CA LEU A 61 -3.61 -16.02 -9.21
C LEU A 61 -2.35 -15.22 -8.87
N SER A 62 -2.11 -15.00 -7.57
CA SER A 62 -0.91 -14.34 -7.06
C SER A 62 -0.40 -15.06 -5.82
N ASP A 63 0.90 -14.97 -5.56
CA ASP A 63 1.51 -15.49 -4.34
C ASP A 63 1.29 -14.52 -3.16
N THR A 64 1.14 -15.07 -1.97
CA THR A 64 1.19 -14.34 -0.69
C THR A 64 2.53 -13.66 -0.40
N GLY A 65 3.62 -14.11 -1.02
CA GLY A 65 4.96 -13.52 -0.92
C GLY A 65 5.21 -12.34 -1.88
N ASN A 66 4.27 -12.01 -2.77
CA ASN A 66 4.41 -10.86 -3.66
C ASN A 66 4.41 -9.53 -2.88
N PHE A 67 5.02 -8.51 -3.48
CA PHE A 67 5.07 -7.19 -2.86
C PHE A 67 3.65 -6.65 -2.61
N PRO A 68 3.39 -6.02 -1.45
CA PRO A 68 2.05 -5.51 -1.12
C PRO A 68 1.45 -4.60 -2.19
N SER A 69 2.28 -3.77 -2.84
CA SER A 69 1.86 -2.91 -3.95
C SER A 69 1.24 -3.67 -5.12
N ASP A 70 1.78 -4.84 -5.46
CA ASP A 70 1.32 -5.63 -6.60
C ASP A 70 -0.04 -6.26 -6.30
N LEU A 71 -0.22 -6.71 -5.06
CA LEU A 71 -1.50 -7.20 -4.54
C LEU A 71 -2.57 -6.10 -4.55
N TYR A 72 -2.23 -4.85 -4.19
CA TYR A 72 -3.18 -3.73 -4.24
C TYR A 72 -3.60 -3.38 -5.66
N ILE A 73 -2.66 -3.40 -6.60
CA ILE A 73 -2.95 -3.12 -8.01
C ILE A 73 -3.85 -4.19 -8.60
N ALA A 74 -3.58 -5.47 -8.32
CA ALA A 74 -4.42 -6.57 -8.76
C ALA A 74 -5.83 -6.51 -8.15
N ASP A 75 -5.94 -6.32 -6.83
CA ASP A 75 -7.23 -6.22 -6.13
C ASP A 75 -8.04 -5.00 -6.61
N GLY A 76 -7.40 -3.83 -6.73
CA GLY A 76 -8.04 -2.61 -7.22
C GLY A 76 -8.58 -2.76 -8.65
N LEU A 77 -7.81 -3.39 -9.54
CA LEU A 77 -8.25 -3.69 -10.91
C LEU A 77 -9.46 -4.63 -10.91
N LEU A 78 -9.41 -5.73 -10.14
CA LEU A 78 -10.51 -6.70 -10.08
C LEU A 78 -11.80 -6.11 -9.51
N ARG A 79 -11.70 -5.28 -8.46
CA ARG A 79 -12.84 -4.55 -7.89
C ARG A 79 -13.48 -3.61 -8.91
N THR A 80 -12.65 -2.90 -9.68
CA THR A 80 -13.14 -1.97 -10.72
C THR A 80 -13.87 -2.71 -11.86
N ARG A 81 -13.57 -4.01 -12.08
CA ARG A 81 -14.21 -4.86 -13.11
C ARG A 81 -15.44 -5.65 -12.63
N GLY A 82 -15.73 -5.69 -11.32
CA GLY A 82 -17.06 -6.02 -10.80
C GLY A 82 -17.39 -7.49 -10.49
N ASN A 83 -16.44 -8.44 -10.41
CA ASN A 83 -16.76 -9.87 -10.18
C ASN A 83 -15.68 -10.69 -9.43
N ALA A 84 -15.33 -10.37 -8.18
CA ALA A 84 -14.64 -11.35 -7.31
C ALA A 84 -14.70 -10.99 -5.82
N THR A 85 -15.16 -11.94 -4.99
CA THR A 85 -15.02 -11.95 -3.53
C THR A 85 -13.67 -12.58 -3.18
N ALA A 86 -12.66 -11.78 -2.86
CA ALA A 86 -11.37 -12.28 -2.36
C ALA A 86 -11.45 -12.47 -0.85
N GLY A 87 -10.99 -13.61 -0.30
CA GLY A 87 -10.97 -13.85 1.16
C GLY A 87 -10.18 -12.77 1.90
N LEU A 88 -10.89 -11.94 2.65
CA LEU A 88 -10.41 -10.69 3.24
C LEU A 88 -9.94 -10.93 4.67
N ASN A 89 -8.70 -10.54 5.00
CA ASN A 89 -8.30 -10.38 6.40
C ASN A 89 -7.12 -9.41 6.61
N LYS A 90 -6.21 -9.23 5.64
CA LYS A 90 -5.10 -8.26 5.75
C LYS A 90 -5.20 -7.11 4.73
N SER A 91 -5.48 -7.42 3.46
CA SER A 91 -5.68 -6.42 2.40
C SER A 91 -6.88 -5.51 2.69
N GLU A 92 -7.98 -6.06 3.21
CA GLU A 92 -9.13 -5.27 3.64
C GLU A 92 -8.83 -4.39 4.85
N ALA A 93 -8.09 -4.90 5.84
CA ALA A 93 -7.69 -4.10 7.01
C ALA A 93 -6.81 -2.92 6.59
N GLN A 94 -5.86 -3.15 5.67
CA GLN A 94 -5.01 -2.09 5.13
C GLN A 94 -5.79 -1.08 4.29
N ASN A 95 -6.69 -1.55 3.41
CA ASN A 95 -7.55 -0.67 2.62
C ASN A 95 -8.50 0.14 3.52
N THR A 96 -9.00 -0.46 4.61
CA THR A 96 -9.85 0.22 5.59
C THR A 96 -9.07 1.31 6.33
N LEU A 97 -7.84 1.01 6.78
CA LEU A 97 -6.94 1.98 7.39
C LEU A 97 -6.61 3.12 6.43
N ALA A 98 -6.22 2.81 5.19
CA ALA A 98 -5.91 3.82 4.19
C ALA A 98 -7.10 4.76 3.92
N ARG A 99 -8.32 4.22 3.84
CA ARG A 99 -9.55 5.02 3.67
C ARG A 99 -9.85 5.89 4.89
N ALA A 100 -9.63 5.38 6.09
CA ALA A 100 -9.83 6.12 7.33
C ALA A 100 -8.86 7.30 7.45
N LEU A 101 -7.58 7.12 7.06
CA LEU A 101 -6.57 8.18 7.06
C LEU A 101 -6.83 9.25 5.98
N PHE A 102 -7.41 8.86 4.85
CA PHE A 102 -7.64 9.76 3.72
C PHE A 102 -8.92 10.61 3.84
N PHE A 103 -9.48 10.74 5.04
CA PHE A 103 -10.80 11.31 5.27
C PHE A 103 -10.83 12.84 5.11
N ASN A 104 -10.77 13.30 3.86
CA ASN A 104 -11.37 14.53 3.35
C ASN A 104 -11.44 14.51 1.80
N ARG A 105 -11.88 13.37 1.21
CA ARG A 105 -12.34 13.14 -0.19
C ARG A 105 -12.68 11.66 -0.47
N LEU A 106 -13.23 10.93 0.52
CA LEU A 106 -13.70 9.53 0.38
C LEU A 106 -12.65 8.50 -0.09
N GLY A 107 -11.35 8.80 0.01
CA GLY A 107 -10.30 7.94 -0.54
C GLY A 107 -9.96 8.20 -2.02
N GLU A 108 -10.46 9.27 -2.61
CA GLU A 108 -10.20 9.61 -4.02
C GLU A 108 -9.10 10.67 -4.19
N LEU A 109 -8.11 10.35 -5.03
CA LEU A 109 -7.11 11.29 -5.53
C LEU A 109 -7.66 12.01 -6.77
N ARG A 110 -8.06 13.27 -6.63
CA ARG A 110 -8.62 14.10 -7.72
C ARG A 110 -7.74 15.30 -8.09
N ASP A 111 -6.48 15.30 -7.67
CA ASP A 111 -5.56 16.40 -7.95
C ASP A 111 -5.26 16.47 -9.45
N ARG A 112 -5.10 17.70 -9.98
CA ARG A 112 -5.05 17.95 -11.43
C ARG A 112 -3.75 17.49 -12.10
N THR A 113 -2.67 17.37 -11.33
CA THR A 113 -1.34 17.01 -11.85
C THR A 113 -0.90 15.67 -11.28
N CYS A 114 -0.16 14.91 -12.10
CA CYS A 114 0.44 13.64 -11.68
C CYS A 114 1.33 13.81 -10.45
N GLU A 115 2.12 14.89 -10.40
CA GLU A 115 3.00 15.20 -9.28
C GLU A 115 2.23 15.41 -7.96
N SER A 116 1.11 16.14 -7.97
CA SER A 116 0.29 16.33 -6.76
C SER A 116 -0.39 15.04 -6.30
N GLN A 117 -0.81 14.18 -7.23
CA GLN A 117 -1.33 12.86 -6.87
C GLN A 117 -0.23 11.98 -6.25
N PHE A 118 0.99 12.04 -6.79
CA PHE A 118 2.15 11.32 -6.25
C PHE A 118 2.51 11.77 -4.83
N TYR A 119 2.57 13.08 -4.57
CA TYR A 119 2.85 13.59 -3.21
C TYR A 119 1.79 13.16 -2.20
N ARG A 120 0.51 13.18 -2.57
CA ARG A 120 -0.57 12.70 -1.68
C ARG A 120 -0.52 11.20 -1.44
N ALA A 121 -0.25 10.40 -2.47
CA ALA A 121 -0.09 8.95 -2.32
C ALA A 121 1.11 8.62 -1.43
N SER A 122 2.24 9.33 -1.62
CA SER A 122 3.43 9.19 -0.80
C SER A 122 3.19 9.57 0.66
N GLY A 123 2.50 10.71 0.90
CA GLY A 123 2.13 11.14 2.26
C GLY A 123 1.20 10.16 2.98
N LEU A 124 0.22 9.59 2.27
CA LEU A 124 -0.64 8.54 2.82
C LEU A 124 0.17 7.29 3.18
N ASN A 125 1.07 6.85 2.30
CA ASN A 125 1.93 5.69 2.56
C ASN A 125 2.84 5.94 3.78
N LEU A 126 3.38 7.15 3.92
CA LEU A 126 4.18 7.53 5.08
C LEU A 126 3.37 7.43 6.38
N LEU A 127 2.16 7.98 6.42
CA LEU A 127 1.29 7.90 7.60
C LEU A 127 0.89 6.46 7.93
N LEU A 128 0.57 5.66 6.91
CA LEU A 128 0.23 4.25 7.10
C LEU A 128 1.40 3.47 7.69
N ASN A 129 2.61 3.67 7.16
CA ASN A 129 3.82 3.03 7.69
C ASN A 129 4.17 3.53 9.11
N ALA A 130 3.93 4.80 9.41
CA ALA A 130 4.13 5.33 10.76
C ALA A 130 3.20 4.66 11.78
N ILE A 131 1.93 4.45 11.42
CA ILE A 131 0.96 3.73 12.26
C ILE A 131 1.33 2.26 12.42
N VAL A 132 1.69 1.58 11.33
CA VAL A 132 2.12 0.18 11.38
C VAL A 132 3.37 0.04 12.26
N TYR A 133 4.33 0.94 12.12
CA TYR A 133 5.53 0.97 12.94
C TYR A 133 5.19 1.18 14.42
N TRP A 134 4.37 2.19 14.73
CA TRP A 134 3.90 2.45 16.09
C TRP A 134 3.22 1.22 16.68
N ASN A 135 2.26 0.63 15.97
CA ASN A 135 1.56 -0.57 16.41
C ASN A 135 2.52 -1.73 16.66
N THR A 136 3.50 -1.94 15.77
CA THR A 136 4.50 -3.00 15.91
C THR A 136 5.33 -2.83 17.19
N LEU A 137 5.74 -1.61 17.53
CA LEU A 137 6.47 -1.32 18.77
C LEU A 137 5.60 -1.57 20.02
N TYR A 138 4.30 -1.29 19.95
CA TYR A 138 3.39 -1.37 21.08
C TYR A 138 2.75 -2.75 21.31
N LEU A 139 2.77 -3.63 20.31
CA LEU A 139 2.20 -4.98 20.43
C LEU A 139 2.89 -5.81 21.52
N GLU A 140 4.22 -5.79 21.60
CA GLU A 140 4.97 -6.54 22.62
C GLU A 140 4.64 -6.08 24.05
N PRO A 141 4.74 -4.78 24.40
CA PRO A 141 4.29 -4.28 25.70
C PRO A 141 2.81 -4.57 25.98
N ALA A 142 1.94 -4.48 24.98
CA ALA A 142 0.51 -4.76 25.15
C ALA A 142 0.24 -6.23 25.51
N PHE A 143 0.89 -7.19 24.83
CA PHE A 143 0.76 -8.60 25.21
C PHE A 143 1.37 -8.92 26.57
N ALA A 144 2.49 -8.27 26.92
CA ALA A 144 3.08 -8.41 28.24
C ALA A 144 2.10 -7.97 29.34
N GLU A 145 1.39 -6.86 29.13
CA GLU A 145 0.39 -6.37 30.08
C GLU A 145 -0.85 -7.27 30.14
N LEU A 146 -1.37 -7.72 29.00
CA LEU A 146 -2.49 -8.68 28.97
C LEU A 146 -2.17 -9.96 29.75
N ASN A 147 -0.95 -10.50 29.61
CA ASN A 147 -0.53 -11.66 30.39
C ASN A 147 -0.44 -11.35 31.90
N ARG A 148 -0.04 -10.14 32.31
CA ARG A 148 -0.04 -9.73 33.73
C ARG A 148 -1.45 -9.63 34.30
N GLU A 149 -2.41 -9.16 33.51
CA GLU A 149 -3.82 -9.08 33.87
C GLU A 149 -4.51 -10.46 33.87
N GLY A 150 -3.78 -11.52 33.50
CA GLY A 150 -4.30 -12.89 33.46
C GLY A 150 -5.05 -13.24 32.18
N VAL A 151 -5.01 -12.39 31.15
CA VAL A 151 -5.55 -12.68 29.81
C VAL A 151 -4.52 -13.50 29.03
N PRO A 152 -4.80 -14.78 28.72
CA PRO A 152 -3.83 -15.63 28.03
C PRO A 152 -3.58 -15.12 26.60
N THR A 153 -2.32 -14.92 26.24
CA THR A 153 -1.91 -14.59 24.87
C THR A 153 -0.98 -15.68 24.30
N PRO A 154 -1.52 -16.83 23.83
CA PRO A 154 -0.71 -17.91 23.30
C PRO A 154 0.14 -17.44 22.10
N PRO A 155 1.40 -17.88 21.95
CA PRO A 155 2.24 -17.54 20.79
C PRO A 155 1.58 -17.88 19.45
N ASP A 156 0.75 -18.93 19.44
CA ASP A 156 -0.02 -19.36 18.28
C ASP A 156 -1.09 -18.36 17.85
N VAL A 157 -1.58 -17.51 18.75
CA VAL A 157 -2.52 -16.44 18.41
C VAL A 157 -1.76 -15.19 17.99
N ILE A 158 -0.67 -14.87 18.70
CA ILE A 158 0.16 -13.68 18.44
C ILE A 158 0.69 -13.66 17.00
N LYS A 159 1.12 -14.82 16.47
CA LYS A 159 1.63 -14.94 15.08
C LYS A 159 0.61 -14.56 14.00
N HIS A 160 -0.68 -14.51 14.35
CA HIS A 160 -1.77 -14.17 13.43
C HIS A 160 -2.25 -12.73 13.57
N ILE A 161 -1.77 -11.99 14.57
CA ILE A 161 -2.15 -10.59 14.79
C ILE A 161 -1.44 -9.68 13.79
N THR A 162 -2.18 -8.69 13.28
CA THR A 162 -1.69 -7.71 12.33
C THR A 162 -1.57 -6.33 12.98
N PRO A 163 -0.48 -5.58 12.72
CA PRO A 163 -0.30 -4.22 13.23
C PRO A 163 -1.15 -3.18 12.46
N LEU A 164 -2.24 -3.59 11.82
CA LEU A 164 -3.12 -2.72 11.01
C LEU A 164 -4.31 -2.17 11.79
N GLY A 165 -4.53 -2.61 13.03
CA GLY A 165 -5.58 -2.07 13.90
C GLY A 165 -5.36 -0.60 14.20
N TRP A 166 -6.41 0.22 14.11
CA TRP A 166 -6.29 1.69 14.20
C TRP A 166 -7.38 2.34 15.05
N GLN A 167 -8.30 1.55 15.60
CA GLN A 167 -9.41 2.05 16.42
C GLN A 167 -8.93 2.79 17.69
N HIS A 168 -7.71 2.54 18.12
CA HIS A 168 -7.08 3.23 19.26
C HIS A 168 -6.45 4.57 18.88
N ILE A 169 -6.45 4.95 17.59
CA ILE A 169 -5.89 6.19 17.08
C ILE A 169 -7.04 7.13 16.74
N SER A 170 -7.11 8.27 17.43
CA SER A 170 -7.99 9.36 17.04
C SER A 170 -7.45 9.96 15.74
N LEU A 171 -8.19 9.83 14.64
CA LEU A 171 -7.85 10.41 13.34
C LEU A 171 -8.39 11.84 13.17
N THR A 172 -9.29 12.24 14.05
CA THR A 172 -9.93 13.55 14.08
C THR A 172 -9.82 14.16 15.47
N GLY A 173 -9.66 15.48 15.54
CA GLY A 173 -9.56 16.23 16.79
C GLY A 173 -8.34 17.14 16.83
N ASP A 174 -8.16 17.82 17.96
CA ASP A 174 -7.01 18.68 18.21
C ASP A 174 -5.86 17.85 18.79
N TYR A 175 -4.70 17.91 18.13
CA TYR A 175 -3.51 17.19 18.55
C TYR A 175 -2.58 18.12 19.33
N ILE A 176 -2.54 17.93 20.64
CA ILE A 176 -1.61 18.65 21.52
C ILE A 176 -0.33 17.81 21.63
N TRP A 177 0.77 18.34 21.10
CA TRP A 177 2.08 17.70 21.19
C TRP A 177 2.86 18.26 22.37
N THR A 178 3.01 17.47 23.42
CA THR A 178 3.99 17.74 24.48
C THR A 178 5.28 16.98 24.14
N PRO A 179 6.41 17.66 23.94
CA PRO A 179 7.69 16.99 23.75
C PRO A 179 8.00 16.09 24.95
N THR A 180 8.43 14.86 24.67
CA THR A 180 8.95 13.93 25.69
C THR A 180 10.45 13.78 25.46
N ASP A 181 11.25 14.00 26.50
CA ASP A 181 12.73 14.04 26.42
C ASP A 181 13.40 12.65 26.30
N GLY A 182 12.70 11.64 25.78
CA GLY A 182 13.21 10.26 25.72
C GLY A 182 12.66 9.46 24.55
N ALA A 183 13.38 8.39 24.19
CA ALA A 183 13.00 7.41 23.17
C ALA A 183 12.08 6.30 23.72
N ASP A 184 11.71 6.38 25.01
CA ASP A 184 10.87 5.39 25.66
C ASP A 184 9.43 5.45 25.14
N LEU A 185 8.79 4.27 25.10
CA LEU A 185 7.38 4.17 24.75
C LEU A 185 6.54 4.87 25.81
N ARG A 186 5.58 5.69 25.38
CA ARG A 186 4.53 6.22 26.25
C ARG A 186 3.76 5.08 26.93
N PRO A 187 3.27 5.26 28.17
CA PRO A 187 2.46 4.26 28.85
C PRO A 187 1.22 3.82 28.04
N LEU A 188 0.82 2.55 28.19
CA LEU A 188 -0.42 2.03 27.62
C LEU A 188 -1.63 2.74 28.25
N ARG A 189 -2.68 2.97 27.45
CA ARG A 189 -3.95 3.52 27.96
C ARG A 189 -4.69 2.46 28.76
N GLN A 190 -5.19 2.82 29.94
CA GLN A 190 -6.09 1.98 30.74
C GLN A 190 -7.55 2.35 30.44
N GLU A 191 -8.46 1.36 30.41
CA GLU A 191 -9.88 1.52 30.04
C GLU A 191 -10.65 2.55 30.90
N ASN A 192 -10.14 2.89 32.09
CA ASN A 192 -10.74 3.90 32.97
C ASN A 192 -10.64 5.36 32.44
N SER A 193 -10.05 5.59 31.26
CA SER A 193 -9.76 6.92 30.72
C SER A 193 -10.50 7.22 29.40
N ILE A 194 -11.83 6.98 29.38
CA ILE A 194 -12.69 7.41 28.26
C ILE A 194 -13.24 8.84 28.49
N LEU A 195 -12.78 9.55 29.53
CA LEU A 195 -13.26 10.90 29.91
C LEU A 195 -12.19 12.00 29.83
N ALA A 196 -11.17 11.84 28.99
CA ALA A 196 -10.22 12.93 28.73
C ALA A 196 -9.99 13.11 27.22
N ALA A 197 -10.99 13.64 26.54
CA ALA A 197 -10.88 14.33 25.26
C ALA A 197 -11.79 15.55 25.30
#